data_AF-A0A7J7KW42-F1
#
_entry.id   AF-A0A7J7KW42-F1
#
_cell.length_a   1.000
_cell.length_b   1.000
_cell.length_c   1.000
_cell.angle_alpha   90.00
_cell.angle_beta   90.00
_cell.angle_gamma   90.00
#
_symmetry.space_group_name_H-M   'P 1'
#
loop_
_entity.id
_entity.type
_entity.pdbx_description
1 polymer ?
#
loop_
_entity_poly.entity_id
_entity_poly.type
_entity_poly.pdbx_seq_one_letter_code
_entity_poly.pdbx_strand_id
1 'polypeptide(L)'
;MMQAIVQYNYPSTFKPPSYNDLRVKILKKKKEETSNWVDNFKVHWETYGVTIMTDWWTDGKCRTLINFLVNCPKGTVFLKSIDGSAHIHDAELIYKMLKDVIEEVGKKNVIQVSLEYLCFFLSLLFCLDFIHI
;
A
#
# COMPACT_ATOMS: atom_id res chain seq x y z
N MET A 1 12.86 -19.95 -1.60
CA MET A 1 11.61 -20.27 -0.90
C MET A 1 11.21 -21.74 -1.04
N MET A 2 11.12 -22.33 -2.26
CA MET A 2 10.81 -23.78 -2.41
C MET A 2 11.84 -24.74 -1.78
N GLN A 3 13.12 -24.35 -1.70
CA GLN A 3 14.18 -25.18 -1.10
C GLN A 3 14.13 -25.24 0.45
N ALA A 4 13.41 -24.33 1.11
CA ALA A 4 13.32 -24.32 2.59
C ALA A 4 12.33 -25.38 3.14
N ILE A 5 11.39 -25.85 2.32
CA ILE A 5 10.35 -26.80 2.73
C ILE A 5 10.93 -28.20 2.97
N VAL A 6 12.03 -28.54 2.29
CA VAL A 6 12.72 -29.83 2.43
C VAL A 6 13.39 -29.98 3.81
N GLN A 7 13.66 -28.88 4.51
CA GLN A 7 14.42 -28.86 5.75
C GLN A 7 13.58 -29.16 7.01
N TYR A 8 12.24 -29.21 6.89
CA TYR A 8 11.32 -29.21 8.05
C TYR A 8 10.70 -30.58 8.40
N ASN A 9 11.28 -31.71 7.99
CA ASN A 9 10.76 -33.07 8.28
C ASN A 9 9.25 -33.22 8.01
N TYR A 10 8.76 -32.72 6.87
CA TYR A 10 7.40 -33.01 6.42
C TYR A 10 7.26 -34.52 6.14
N PRO A 11 6.09 -35.12 6.41
CA PRO A 11 5.85 -36.54 6.10
C PRO A 11 6.19 -36.84 4.64
N SER A 12 6.77 -38.02 4.39
CA SER A 12 7.27 -38.48 3.08
C SER A 12 6.24 -38.46 1.94
N THR A 13 4.97 -38.19 2.26
CA THR A 13 3.84 -38.05 1.34
C THR A 13 3.58 -36.60 0.89
N PHE A 14 4.25 -35.60 1.46
CA PHE A 14 4.03 -34.20 1.09
C PHE A 14 4.75 -33.86 -0.22
N LYS A 15 3.97 -33.59 -1.27
CA LYS A 15 4.49 -33.07 -2.54
C LYS A 15 4.41 -31.53 -2.51
N PRO A 16 5.54 -30.82 -2.61
CA PRO A 16 5.51 -29.36 -2.63
C PRO A 16 4.76 -28.84 -3.86
N PRO A 17 4.11 -27.67 -3.76
CA PRO A 17 3.40 -27.07 -4.89
C PRO A 17 4.39 -26.73 -6.01
N SER A 18 3.95 -26.91 -7.25
CA SER A 18 4.73 -26.51 -8.42
C SER A 18 4.78 -24.99 -8.55
N TYR A 19 5.69 -24.48 -9.39
CA TYR A 19 5.73 -23.06 -9.75
C TYR A 19 4.37 -22.55 -10.28
N ASN A 20 3.69 -23.35 -11.10
CA ASN A 20 2.36 -23.00 -11.63
C ASN A 20 1.29 -22.97 -10.54
N ASP A 21 1.33 -23.91 -9.59
CA ASP A 21 0.42 -23.90 -8.45
C ASP A 21 0.61 -22.64 -7.59
N LEU A 22 1.87 -22.24 -7.37
CA LEU A 22 2.22 -21.03 -6.62
C LEU A 22 1.72 -19.76 -7.32
N ARG A 23 2.10 -19.56 -8.59
CA ARG A 23 1.79 -18.34 -9.35
C ARG A 23 0.30 -18.17 -9.62
N VAL A 24 -0.45 -19.26 -9.78
CA VAL A 24 -1.85 -19.20 -10.22
C VAL A 24 -2.81 -19.44 -9.06
N LYS A 25 -2.82 -20.66 -8.49
CA LYS A 25 -3.82 -21.05 -7.49
C LYS A 25 -3.55 -20.40 -6.14
N ILE A 26 -2.33 -20.57 -5.63
CA ILE A 26 -1.99 -20.14 -4.26
C ILE A 26 -1.96 -18.62 -4.18
N LEU A 27 -1.34 -17.94 -5.15
CA LEU A 27 -1.33 -16.48 -5.21
C LEU A 27 -2.75 -15.90 -5.29
N LYS A 28 -3.62 -16.44 -6.15
CA LYS A 28 -5.00 -15.97 -6.27
C LYS A 28 -5.76 -16.15 -4.95
N LYS A 29 -5.65 -17.32 -4.33
CA LYS A 29 -6.26 -17.60 -3.02
C LYS A 29 -5.75 -16.64 -1.94
N LYS A 30 -4.44 -16.42 -1.87
CA LYS A 30 -3.85 -15.50 -0.88
C LYS A 30 -4.27 -14.05 -1.11
N LYS A 31 -4.37 -13.61 -2.37
CA LYS A 31 -4.89 -12.28 -2.71
C LYS A 31 -6.33 -12.11 -2.22
N GLU A 32 -7.18 -13.10 -2.42
CA GLU A 32 -8.58 -13.08 -1.96
C GLU A 32 -8.67 -13.05 -0.43
N GLU A 33 -7.91 -13.91 0.26
CA GLU A 33 -7.82 -13.92 1.73
C GLU A 33 -7.38 -12.56 2.29
N THR A 34 -6.35 -11.95 1.70
CA THR A 34 -5.86 -10.62 2.08
C THR A 34 -6.90 -9.53 1.78
N SER A 35 -7.60 -9.59 0.64
CA SER A 35 -8.65 -8.61 0.31
C SER A 35 -9.78 -8.65 1.34
N ASN A 36 -10.28 -9.84 1.67
CA ASN A 36 -11.32 -10.01 2.68
C ASN A 36 -10.86 -9.50 4.05
N TRP A 37 -9.59 -9.73 4.41
CA TRP A 37 -9.01 -9.18 5.62
C TRP A 37 -9.00 -7.65 5.59
N VAL A 38 -8.57 -7.02 4.49
CA VAL A 38 -8.58 -5.56 4.33
C VAL A 38 -9.99 -4.98 4.43
N ASP A 39 -10.99 -5.63 3.84
CA ASP A 39 -12.37 -5.14 3.90
C ASP A 39 -12.93 -5.14 5.33
N ASN A 40 -12.52 -6.08 6.18
CA ASN A 40 -12.82 -6.06 7.61
C ASN A 40 -12.17 -4.88 8.37
N PHE A 41 -11.11 -4.26 7.84
CA PHE A 41 -10.51 -3.05 8.42
C PHE A 41 -11.22 -1.78 7.95
N LYS A 42 -11.72 -1.77 6.71
CA LYS A 42 -12.38 -0.60 6.12
C LYS A 42 -13.62 -0.15 6.90
N VAL A 43 -14.32 -1.08 7.55
CA VAL A 43 -15.49 -0.77 8.39
C VAL A 43 -15.15 0.19 9.54
N HIS A 44 -13.89 0.25 9.96
CA HIS A 44 -13.42 1.11 11.05
C HIS A 44 -13.00 2.51 10.58
N TRP A 45 -12.84 2.73 9.28
CA TRP A 45 -12.35 3.99 8.73
C TRP A 45 -13.31 5.14 9.00
N GLU A 46 -14.63 4.91 8.95
CA GLU A 46 -15.63 5.93 9.25
C GLU A 46 -15.70 6.27 10.75
N THR A 47 -15.38 5.31 11.63
CA THR A 47 -15.45 5.52 13.09
C THR A 47 -14.24 6.28 13.63
N TYR A 48 -13.02 5.89 13.22
CA TYR A 48 -11.79 6.45 13.78
C TYR A 48 -11.12 7.47 12.87
N GLY A 49 -11.52 7.53 11.60
CA GLY A 49 -10.73 8.15 10.57
C GLY A 49 -9.48 7.33 10.23
N VAL A 50 -8.78 7.76 9.18
CA VAL A 50 -7.53 7.15 8.73
C VAL A 50 -6.47 8.17 8.36
N THR A 51 -5.22 7.80 8.62
CA THR A 51 -4.04 8.48 8.10
C THR A 51 -3.57 7.75 6.85
N ILE A 52 -3.53 8.44 5.71
CA ILE A 52 -2.86 7.93 4.51
C ILE A 52 -1.38 8.17 4.70
N MET A 53 -0.57 7.13 4.55
CA MET A 53 0.89 7.21 4.60
C MET A 53 1.45 6.79 3.26
N THR A 54 2.51 7.46 2.84
CA THR A 54 3.22 7.12 1.61
C THR A 54 4.66 6.79 1.93
N ASP A 55 5.16 5.72 1.33
CA ASP A 55 6.55 5.26 1.43
C ASP A 55 7.14 5.21 0.02
N TRP A 56 8.27 5.87 -0.21
CA TRP A 56 8.93 5.83 -1.51
C TRP A 56 10.24 5.09 -1.39
N TRP A 57 10.39 4.14 -2.28
CA TRP A 57 11.59 3.35 -2.38
C TRP A 57 12.17 3.50 -3.78
N THR A 58 13.41 3.97 -3.85
CA THR A 58 14.17 4.04 -5.09
C THR A 58 15.28 3.00 -5.07
N ASP A 59 15.37 2.18 -6.11
CA ASP A 59 16.42 1.18 -6.25
C ASP A 59 17.71 1.75 -6.89
N GLY A 60 18.78 0.97 -6.89
CA GLY A 60 20.06 1.37 -7.50
C GLY A 60 20.02 1.55 -9.03
N LYS A 61 18.88 1.29 -9.69
CA LYS A 61 18.64 1.51 -11.12
C LYS A 61 17.73 2.73 -11.36
N CYS A 62 17.55 3.58 -10.34
CA CYS A 62 16.66 4.74 -10.38
C CYS A 62 15.19 4.38 -10.65
N ARG A 63 14.78 3.15 -10.34
CA ARG A 63 13.36 2.77 -10.37
C ARG A 63 12.74 3.13 -9.04
N THR A 64 11.66 3.88 -9.08
CA THR A 64 10.96 4.36 -7.88
C THR A 64 9.61 3.70 -7.76
N LEU A 65 9.30 3.19 -6.58
CA LEU A 65 7.97 2.70 -6.22
C LEU A 65 7.43 3.56 -5.09
N ILE A 66 6.17 3.98 -5.23
CA ILE A 66 5.45 4.76 -4.24
C ILE A 66 4.37 3.86 -3.66
N ASN A 67 4.53 3.48 -2.39
CA ASN A 67 3.60 2.65 -1.64
C ASN A 67 2.61 3.55 -0.90
N PHE A 68 1.32 3.25 -1.04
CA PHE A 68 0.25 3.89 -0.27
C PHE A 68 -0.24 2.92 0.80
N LEU A 69 -0.16 3.38 2.03
CA LEU A 69 -0.57 2.68 3.24
C LEU A 69 -1.70 3.48 3.89
N VAL A 70 -2.63 2.79 4.53
CA VAL A 70 -3.72 3.42 5.29
C VAL A 70 -3.62 2.94 6.72
N ASN A 71 -3.48 3.87 7.67
CA ASN A 71 -3.36 3.58 9.08
C ASN A 71 -4.60 4.04 9.85
N CYS A 72 -5.05 3.19 10.77
CA CYS A 72 -6.06 3.53 11.78
C CYS A 72 -5.70 2.85 13.10
N PRO A 73 -6.35 3.18 14.23
CA PRO A 73 -6.05 2.55 15.53
C PRO A 73 -6.20 1.01 15.56
N LYS A 74 -6.92 0.42 14.59
CA LYS A 74 -7.05 -1.04 14.47
C LYS A 74 -5.87 -1.69 13.75
N GLY A 75 -5.13 -0.92 12.95
CA GLY A 75 -3.94 -1.37 12.25
C GLY A 75 -3.69 -0.63 10.94
N THR A 76 -2.63 -1.05 10.25
CA THR A 76 -2.18 -0.49 8.98
C THR A 76 -2.44 -1.47 7.84
N VAL A 77 -2.92 -0.96 6.71
CA VAL A 77 -3.22 -1.72 5.49
C VAL A 77 -2.40 -1.17 4.33
N PHE A 78 -1.80 -2.06 3.54
CA PHE A 78 -1.27 -1.71 2.23
C PHE A 78 -2.40 -1.58 1.22
N LEU A 79 -2.52 -0.40 0.61
CA LEU A 79 -3.57 -0.11 -0.37
C LEU A 79 -3.09 -0.44 -1.78
N LYS A 80 -2.02 0.22 -2.23
CA LYS A 80 -1.45 0.02 -3.57
C LYS A 80 -0.02 0.53 -3.66
N SER A 81 0.69 0.13 -4.71
CA SER A 81 2.00 0.67 -5.08
C SER A 81 1.94 1.18 -6.53
N ILE A 82 2.58 2.31 -6.80
CA ILE A 82 2.62 2.96 -8.11
C ILE A 82 4.08 3.10 -8.54
N ASP A 83 4.35 2.83 -9.82
CA ASP A 83 5.65 3.11 -10.42
C ASP A 83 5.86 4.62 -10.59
N GLY A 84 6.74 5.18 -9.77
CA GLY A 84 7.14 6.58 -9.77
C GLY A 84 8.43 6.86 -10.54
N SER A 85 9.03 5.86 -11.22
CA SER A 85 10.38 5.98 -11.82
C SER A 85 10.53 7.16 -12.77
N ALA A 86 9.48 7.49 -13.54
CA ALA A 86 9.48 8.61 -14.47
C ALA A 86 9.01 9.96 -13.86
N HIS A 87 8.63 9.97 -12.58
CA HIS A 87 7.71 10.99 -12.05
C HIS A 87 8.10 11.56 -10.68
N ILE A 88 9.31 11.25 -10.18
CA ILE A 88 9.76 11.63 -8.83
C ILE A 88 9.81 13.15 -8.62
N HIS A 89 9.91 13.92 -9.71
CA HIS A 89 9.99 15.40 -9.68
C HIS A 89 8.72 16.09 -10.19
N ASP A 90 7.67 15.34 -10.53
CA ASP A 90 6.41 15.89 -11.04
C ASP A 90 5.40 16.06 -9.91
N ALA A 91 5.30 17.29 -9.40
CA ALA A 91 4.38 17.63 -8.31
C ALA A 91 2.90 17.47 -8.72
N GLU A 92 2.54 17.72 -9.98
CA GLU A 92 1.15 17.58 -10.44
C GLU A 92 0.73 16.10 -10.47
N LEU A 93 1.62 15.21 -10.91
CA LEU A 93 1.33 13.79 -10.88
C LEU A 93 1.23 13.26 -9.45
N ILE A 94 2.13 13.68 -8.55
CA ILE A 94 2.06 13.29 -7.13
C ILE A 94 0.73 13.73 -6.51
N TYR A 95 0.31 14.97 -6.79
CA TYR A 95 -0.99 15.47 -6.34
C TYR A 95 -2.15 14.63 -6.89
N LYS A 96 -2.13 14.29 -8.19
CA LYS A 96 -3.15 13.43 -8.81
C LYS A 96 -3.21 12.05 -8.15
N MET A 97 -2.06 11.40 -7.93
CA MET A 97 -1.99 10.10 -7.26
C MET A 97 -2.55 10.15 -5.83
N LEU A 98 -2.22 11.21 -5.08
CA LEU A 98 -2.78 11.42 -3.74
C LEU A 98 -4.28 11.64 -3.78
N LYS A 99 -4.78 12.46 -4.70
CA LYS A 99 -6.21 12.70 -4.88
C LYS A 99 -6.98 11.41 -5.17
N ASP A 100 -6.46 10.57 -6.07
CA ASP A 100 -7.07 9.28 -6.42
C ASP A 100 -7.13 8.35 -5.19
N VAL A 101 -6.09 8.34 -4.34
CA VAL A 101 -6.06 7.57 -3.10
C VAL A 101 -7.06 8.10 -2.07
N ILE A 102 -7.14 9.42 -1.91
CA ILE A 102 -8.10 10.07 -1.01
C ILE A 102 -9.54 9.76 -1.44
N GLU A 103 -9.81 9.74 -2.74
CA GLU A 103 -11.13 9.40 -3.28
C GLU A 103 -11.46 7.91 -3.08
N GLU A 104 -10.48 7.01 -3.26
CA GLU A 104 -10.62 5.57 -2.99
C GLU A 104 -10.91 5.27 -1.51
N VAL A 105 -10.25 5.99 -0.59
CA VAL A 105 -10.47 5.88 0.86
C VAL A 105 -11.77 6.55 1.31
N GLY A 106 -12.19 7.58 0.57
CA GLY A 106 -13.32 8.44 0.89
C GLY A 106 -12.89 9.65 1.72
N LYS A 107 -13.06 10.85 1.16
CA LYS A 107 -12.63 12.14 1.75
C LYS A 107 -13.04 12.31 3.22
N LYS A 108 -14.28 11.95 3.56
CA LYS A 108 -14.83 12.03 4.92
C LYS A 108 -14.09 11.19 5.97
N ASN A 109 -13.38 10.14 5.53
CA ASN A 109 -12.67 9.22 6.41
C ASN A 109 -11.21 9.66 6.62
N VAL A 110 -10.67 10.53 5.77
CA VAL A 110 -9.26 10.92 5.82
C VAL A 110 -9.07 12.03 6.86
N ILE A 111 -8.31 11.74 7.90
CA ILE A 111 -7.96 12.72 8.94
C ILE A 111 -6.59 13.36 8.72
N GLN A 112 -5.71 12.66 8.00
CA GLN A 112 -4.33 13.09 7.80
C GLN A 112 -3.71 12.39 6.58
N VAL A 113 -2.76 13.07 5.94
CA VAL A 113 -1.86 12.51 4.93
C VAL A 113 -0.41 12.71 5.40
N SER A 114 0.39 11.64 5.41
CA SER A 114 1.79 11.62 5.84
C SER A 114 2.71 11.25 4.68
N LEU A 115 3.65 12.14 4.37
CA LEU A 115 4.55 12.06 3.21
C LEU A 115 6.03 12.02 3.68
N GLU A 116 6.75 10.92 3.45
CA GLU A 116 8.20 10.73 3.70
C GLU A 116 9.15 11.60 2.84
N TYR A 117 8.92 11.78 1.53
CA TYR A 117 9.84 12.58 0.69
C TYR A 117 9.45 14.05 0.69
N LEU A 118 9.61 14.67 1.87
CA LEU A 118 9.44 16.10 2.07
C LEU A 118 10.80 16.81 2.04
N CYS A 119 11.42 16.85 0.87
CA CYS A 119 12.47 17.82 0.51
C CYS A 119 12.57 17.80 -1.03
N PHE A 120 11.77 18.58 -1.77
CA PHE A 120 12.06 19.96 -2.11
C PHE A 120 10.74 20.70 -2.40
N PHE A 121 10.49 21.76 -1.62
CA PHE A 121 9.63 22.93 -1.83
C PHE A 121 8.42 23.19 -0.93
N LEU A 122 7.60 22.22 -0.51
CA LEU A 122 6.36 22.59 0.20
C LEU A 122 5.92 21.55 1.23
N SER A 123 6.15 21.86 2.50
CA SER A 123 5.11 21.66 3.53
C SER A 123 3.93 22.64 3.37
N LEU A 124 3.95 23.60 2.43
CA LEU A 124 3.46 24.94 2.78
C LEU A 124 2.09 25.41 2.26
N LEU A 125 1.37 24.74 1.34
CA LEU A 125 0.05 25.23 0.87
C LEU A 125 -1.11 24.23 0.98
N PHE A 126 -0.95 22.96 0.58
CA PHE A 126 -2.10 22.06 0.46
C PHE A 126 -2.58 21.39 1.76
N CYS A 127 -1.74 21.34 2.81
CA CYS A 127 -2.23 20.96 4.13
C CYS A 127 -3.15 22.05 4.73
N LEU A 128 -3.02 23.31 4.29
CA LEU A 128 -3.88 24.42 4.74
C LEU A 128 -5.27 24.42 4.05
N ASP A 129 -5.40 23.92 2.82
CA ASP A 129 -6.71 23.81 2.16
C ASP A 129 -7.53 22.59 2.63
N PHE A 130 -6.90 21.60 3.27
CA PHE A 130 -7.60 20.47 3.89
C PHE A 130 -8.31 20.84 5.21
N ILE A 131 -8.07 22.04 5.76
CA ILE A 131 -8.78 22.55 6.95
C ILE A 131 -10.02 23.39 6.56
N HIS A 132 -10.19 23.75 5.29
CA HIS A 132 -11.29 24.61 4.83
C HIS A 132 -12.35 23.90 3.96
N ILE A 133 -12.48 22.57 4.05
CA ILE A 133 -13.66 21.83 3.56
C ILE A 133 -14.39 21.20 4.75
#